data_AF-A0A963ENI7-F1
#
_entry.id   AF-A0A963ENI7-F1
#
_cell.length_a   1.000
_cell.length_b   1.000
_cell.length_c   1.000
_cell.angle_alpha   90.00
_cell.angle_beta   90.00
_cell.angle_gamma   90.00
#
_symmetry.space_group_name_H-M   'P 1'
#
loop_
_entity.id
_entity.type
_entity.pdbx_description
1 polymer ?
#
loop_
_entity_poly.entity_id
_entity_poly.type
_entity_poly.pdbx_seq_one_letter_code
_entity_poly.pdbx_strand_id
1 'polypeptide(L)'
;MAGKRNSRNWDAPQRHADHRRPITRRDFVSQGFLSGSAFALGGGVLSLFSNPRDAYATLSGDLRPLLLPDRCDIATEGAGKIPFICFDLAGGANIAGSNVLVGREGGQLDFLSTAGYQKLGLPGDMVPGLNDSTTGLPYANTDFGLAFHADSAFKRGMERSMSPGRGANLNGAIIPARSDNDTGNN
;
A
#
# COMPACT_ATOMS: atom_id res chain seq x y z
N MET A 1 15.94 -50.26 -7.18
CA MET A 1 16.99 -49.40 -7.75
C MET A 1 16.41 -48.01 -7.97
N ALA A 2 16.87 -47.01 -7.21
CA ALA A 2 16.39 -45.63 -7.36
C ALA A 2 17.05 -45.01 -8.59
N GLY A 3 16.26 -44.69 -9.61
CA GLY A 3 16.75 -44.01 -10.82
C GLY A 3 17.25 -42.60 -10.50
N LYS A 4 18.41 -42.23 -11.05
CA LYS A 4 18.99 -40.88 -10.95
C LYS A 4 17.95 -39.83 -11.40
N ARG A 5 17.59 -38.90 -10.50
CA ARG A 5 16.82 -37.70 -10.86
C ARG A 5 17.78 -36.73 -11.56
N ASN A 6 17.62 -36.57 -12.87
CA ASN A 6 18.33 -35.53 -13.63
C ASN A 6 17.91 -34.14 -13.12
N SER A 7 18.88 -33.24 -12.92
CA SER A 7 18.62 -31.84 -12.56
C SER A 7 17.76 -31.19 -13.64
N ARG A 8 16.59 -30.66 -13.26
CA ARG A 8 15.69 -29.97 -14.19
C ARG A 8 16.28 -28.61 -14.58
N ASN A 9 16.01 -28.17 -15.81
CA ASN A 9 16.32 -26.81 -16.25
C ASN A 9 15.59 -25.80 -15.35
N TRP A 10 16.29 -24.80 -14.84
CA TRP A 10 15.77 -23.81 -13.87
C TRP A 10 14.62 -22.97 -14.44
N ASP A 11 14.63 -22.73 -15.74
CA ASP A 11 13.58 -21.96 -16.43
C ASP A 11 12.35 -22.82 -16.81
N ALA A 12 12.40 -24.14 -16.54
CA ALA A 12 11.28 -25.01 -16.86
C ALA A 12 10.19 -24.91 -15.79
N PRO A 13 8.90 -24.81 -16.18
CA PRO A 13 7.81 -24.78 -15.22
C PRO A 13 7.82 -26.05 -14.36
N GLN A 14 7.79 -25.84 -13.04
CA GLN A 14 7.70 -26.91 -12.04
C GLN A 14 6.38 -27.66 -12.23
N ARG A 15 6.44 -28.93 -12.64
CA ARG A 15 5.26 -29.81 -12.77
C ARG A 15 5.21 -30.74 -11.58
N HIS A 16 4.11 -30.68 -10.82
CA HIS A 16 3.82 -31.64 -9.76
C HIS A 16 3.49 -33.01 -10.39
N ALA A 17 4.01 -34.10 -9.85
CA ALA A 17 3.83 -35.44 -10.43
C ALA A 17 2.35 -35.87 -10.44
N ASP A 18 1.60 -35.46 -9.42
CA ASP A 18 0.22 -35.89 -9.18
C ASP A 18 -0.85 -34.95 -9.78
N HIS A 19 -0.44 -33.84 -10.40
CA HIS A 19 -1.36 -32.90 -11.06
C HIS A 19 -1.16 -32.93 -12.58
N ARG A 20 -1.87 -33.87 -13.23
CA ARG A 20 -1.99 -33.92 -14.69
C ARG A 20 -2.70 -32.66 -15.19
N ARG A 21 -2.29 -32.16 -16.36
CA ARG A 21 -3.01 -31.09 -17.08
C ARG A 21 -4.46 -31.55 -17.38
N PRO A 22 -5.48 -30.75 -17.04
CA PRO A 22 -6.86 -31.04 -17.39
C PRO A 22 -7.00 -31.14 -18.91
N ILE A 23 -7.51 -32.26 -19.41
CA ILE A 23 -7.75 -32.44 -20.86
C ILE A 23 -9.17 -32.87 -21.17
N THR A 24 -9.91 -33.36 -20.18
CA THR A 24 -11.31 -33.75 -20.35
C THR A 24 -12.24 -32.76 -19.67
N ARG A 25 -13.49 -32.69 -20.12
CA ARG A 25 -14.53 -31.86 -19.50
C ARG A 25 -14.65 -32.09 -17.99
N ARG A 26 -14.57 -33.35 -17.54
CA ARG A 26 -14.64 -33.69 -16.12
C ARG A 26 -13.45 -33.13 -15.32
N ASP A 27 -12.27 -33.09 -15.92
CA ASP A 27 -11.08 -32.49 -15.29
C ASP A 27 -11.22 -30.97 -15.16
N PHE A 28 -11.77 -30.29 -16.16
CA PHE A 28 -12.03 -28.84 -16.05
C PHE A 28 -13.10 -28.49 -15.01
N VAL A 29 -14.08 -29.37 -14.79
CA VAL A 29 -15.07 -29.23 -13.72
C VAL A 29 -14.46 -29.49 -12.36
N SER A 30 -13.65 -30.55 -12.19
CA SER A 30 -13.02 -30.88 -10.90
C SER A 30 -12.01 -29.84 -10.44
N GLN A 31 -11.37 -29.12 -11.38
CA GLN A 31 -10.49 -27.98 -11.09
C GLN A 31 -11.25 -26.65 -10.92
N GLY A 32 -12.57 -26.64 -11.04
CA GLY A 32 -13.38 -25.42 -10.88
C GLY A 32 -13.22 -24.38 -11.99
N PHE A 33 -12.56 -24.70 -13.11
CA PHE A 33 -12.36 -23.74 -14.21
C PHE A 33 -13.66 -23.44 -14.99
N LEU A 34 -14.60 -24.38 -15.03
CA LEU A 34 -15.92 -24.18 -15.64
C LEU A 34 -16.85 -23.32 -14.77
N SER A 35 -16.81 -23.48 -13.44
CA SER A 35 -17.58 -22.65 -12.51
C SER A 35 -16.92 -21.29 -12.26
N GLY A 36 -15.58 -21.23 -12.22
CA GLY A 36 -14.81 -20.01 -12.02
C GLY A 36 -14.97 -18.99 -13.16
N SER A 37 -15.11 -19.46 -14.40
CA SER A 37 -15.43 -18.57 -15.54
C SER A 37 -16.83 -17.96 -15.45
N ALA A 38 -17.83 -18.73 -14.97
CA ALA A 38 -19.16 -18.19 -14.69
C ALA A 38 -19.16 -17.15 -13.56
N PHE A 39 -18.32 -17.33 -12.54
CA PHE A 39 -18.15 -16.35 -11.46
C PHE A 39 -17.53 -15.04 -11.96
N ALA A 40 -16.46 -15.11 -12.77
CA ALA A 40 -15.81 -13.94 -13.34
C ALA A 40 -16.73 -13.14 -14.29
N LEU A 41 -17.56 -13.83 -15.07
CA LEU A 41 -18.47 -13.19 -16.03
C LEU A 41 -19.80 -12.74 -15.38
N GLY A 42 -20.25 -13.39 -14.30
CA GLY A 42 -21.51 -13.11 -13.64
C GLY A 42 -21.58 -11.71 -13.00
N GLY A 43 -20.48 -11.25 -12.39
CA GLY A 43 -20.42 -9.89 -11.83
C GLY A 43 -20.32 -8.77 -12.88
N GLY A 44 -19.72 -9.07 -14.05
CA GLY A 44 -19.48 -8.09 -15.11
C GLY A 44 -20.73 -7.72 -15.92
N VAL A 45 -21.60 -8.68 -16.21
CA VAL A 45 -22.80 -8.44 -17.02
C VAL A 45 -23.85 -7.62 -16.26
N LEU A 46 -24.04 -7.86 -14.97
CA LEU A 46 -24.98 -7.07 -14.15
C LEU A 46 -24.50 -5.62 -13.95
N SER A 47 -23.19 -5.38 -13.92
CA SER A 47 -22.61 -4.03 -13.90
C SER A 47 -22.89 -3.24 -15.20
N LEU A 48 -23.15 -3.90 -16.33
CA LEU A 48 -23.51 -3.24 -17.58
C LEU A 48 -24.95 -2.70 -17.60
N PHE A 49 -25.86 -3.34 -16.83
CA PHE A 49 -27.27 -2.95 -16.75
C PHE A 49 -27.55 -1.96 -15.61
N SER A 50 -26.58 -1.73 -14.72
CA SER A 50 -26.69 -0.81 -13.56
C SER A 50 -26.29 0.64 -13.88
N ASN A 51 -26.80 1.19 -14.99
CA ASN A 51 -26.57 2.57 -15.43
C ASN A 51 -25.06 2.99 -15.44
N PRO A 52 -24.27 2.56 -16.44
CA PRO A 52 -22.80 2.70 -16.46
C PRO A 52 -22.28 4.16 -16.51
N ARG A 53 -23.18 5.15 -16.55
CA ARG A 53 -22.86 6.59 -16.46
C ARG A 53 -23.05 7.16 -15.06
N ASP A 54 -23.83 6.51 -14.21
CA ASP A 54 -23.96 6.86 -12.80
C ASP A 54 -22.90 6.11 -12.01
N ALA A 55 -21.68 6.68 -12.00
CA ALA A 55 -20.73 6.31 -10.98
C ALA A 55 -21.33 6.69 -9.62
N TYR A 56 -21.52 5.71 -8.72
CA TYR A 56 -21.91 5.90 -7.31
C TYR A 56 -20.77 6.57 -6.51
N ALA A 57 -20.24 7.67 -7.01
CA ALA A 57 -19.21 8.50 -6.39
C ALA A 57 -19.80 9.82 -5.86
N THR A 58 -21.13 9.91 -5.74
CA THR A 58 -21.76 11.03 -5.04
C THR A 58 -21.35 10.95 -3.58
N LEU A 59 -20.67 11.99 -3.11
CA LEU A 59 -20.26 12.15 -1.72
C LEU A 59 -21.50 12.03 -0.82
N SER A 60 -21.40 11.22 0.23
CA SER A 60 -22.48 11.05 1.20
C SER A 60 -22.94 12.39 1.77
N GLY A 61 -24.25 12.52 2.03
CA GLY A 61 -24.88 13.79 2.41
C GLY A 61 -24.33 14.41 3.70
N ASP A 62 -23.86 13.58 4.61
CA ASP A 62 -23.19 13.93 5.87
C ASP A 62 -21.75 14.45 5.68
N LEU A 63 -21.09 14.10 4.58
CA LEU A 63 -19.73 14.56 4.25
C LEU A 63 -19.74 15.87 3.47
N ARG A 64 -20.86 16.24 2.81
CA ARG A 64 -20.98 17.51 2.07
C ARG A 64 -20.70 18.76 2.91
N PRO A 65 -21.14 18.88 4.18
CA PRO A 65 -20.82 20.02 5.03
C PRO A 65 -19.32 20.13 5.37
N LEU A 66 -18.56 19.03 5.28
CA LEU A 66 -17.11 19.06 5.56
C LEU A 66 -16.30 19.74 4.45
N LEU A 67 -16.89 19.94 3.26
CA LEU A 67 -16.27 20.66 2.15
C LEU A 67 -16.18 22.17 2.36
N LEU A 68 -16.85 22.71 3.40
CA LEU A 68 -16.87 24.13 3.65
C LEU A 68 -15.46 24.66 4.04
N PRO A 69 -15.12 25.91 3.70
CA PRO A 69 -13.80 26.50 3.97
C PRO A 69 -13.42 26.56 5.46
N ASP A 70 -14.40 26.56 6.36
CA ASP A 70 -14.20 26.56 7.81
C ASP A 70 -13.94 25.16 8.39
N ARG A 71 -13.97 24.12 7.54
CA ARG A 71 -13.75 22.72 7.93
C ARG A 71 -12.53 22.15 7.23
N CYS A 72 -12.71 21.41 6.14
CA CYS A 72 -11.60 20.79 5.43
C CYS A 72 -11.07 21.64 4.26
N ASP A 73 -11.79 22.70 3.88
CA ASP A 73 -11.44 23.60 2.77
C ASP A 73 -10.93 22.86 1.53
N ILE A 74 -11.61 21.77 1.19
CA ILE A 74 -11.26 20.97 0.03
C ILE A 74 -11.73 21.76 -1.17
N ALA A 75 -10.82 22.54 -1.76
CA ALA A 75 -11.08 23.36 -2.93
C ALA A 75 -11.80 22.52 -3.99
N THR A 76 -13.06 22.86 -4.26
CA THR A 76 -13.87 22.25 -5.32
C THR A 76 -13.48 22.75 -6.71
N GLU A 77 -12.43 23.56 -6.82
CA GLU A 77 -11.83 24.01 -8.08
C GLU A 77 -11.36 22.78 -8.89
N GLY A 78 -12.14 22.40 -9.92
CA GLY A 78 -11.95 21.19 -10.71
C GLY A 78 -13.09 20.17 -10.53
N ALA A 79 -12.79 18.86 -10.62
CA ALA A 79 -13.79 17.79 -10.47
C ALA A 79 -14.22 17.52 -9.01
N GLY A 80 -13.84 18.38 -8.05
CA GLY A 80 -14.11 18.18 -6.62
C GLY A 80 -13.43 16.94 -6.03
N LYS A 81 -12.29 16.51 -6.59
CA LYS A 81 -11.55 15.32 -6.15
C LYS A 81 -10.12 15.72 -5.75
N ILE A 82 -9.65 15.20 -4.63
CA ILE A 82 -8.25 15.31 -4.22
C ILE A 82 -7.46 14.18 -4.88
N PRO A 83 -6.44 14.47 -5.70
CA PRO A 83 -5.52 13.43 -6.13
C PRO A 83 -4.70 12.96 -4.92
N PHE A 84 -4.76 11.66 -4.61
CA PHE A 84 -3.98 11.05 -3.54
C PHE A 84 -3.27 9.80 -4.03
N ILE A 85 -2.16 9.48 -3.37
CA ILE A 85 -1.44 8.22 -3.54
C ILE A 85 -1.52 7.50 -2.20
N CYS A 86 -1.99 6.26 -2.20
CA CYS A 86 -2.07 5.43 -1.01
C CYS A 86 -1.04 4.31 -1.08
N PHE A 87 -0.25 4.15 -0.02
CA PHE A 87 0.61 3.00 0.21
C PHE A 87 -0.01 2.16 1.32
N ASP A 88 -0.42 0.94 1.00
CA ASP A 88 -1.04 0.02 1.95
C ASP A 88 -0.08 -1.13 2.32
N LEU A 89 -0.36 -1.75 3.47
CA LEU A 89 0.40 -2.85 4.07
C LEU A 89 0.39 -4.14 3.22
N ALA A 90 -0.53 -4.27 2.26
CA ALA A 90 -0.66 -5.45 1.41
C ALA A 90 0.62 -5.82 0.62
N GLY A 91 1.58 -4.90 0.49
CA GLY A 91 2.85 -5.12 -0.20
C GLY A 91 4.02 -5.57 0.67
N GLY A 92 3.84 -5.72 1.99
CA GLY A 92 4.92 -6.13 2.91
C GLY A 92 6.07 -5.12 3.05
N ALA A 93 5.91 -3.90 2.56
CA ALA A 93 6.91 -2.84 2.67
C ALA A 93 7.01 -2.34 4.12
N ASN A 94 8.22 -1.99 4.55
CA ASN A 94 8.42 -1.26 5.82
C ASN A 94 7.95 0.19 5.66
N ILE A 95 6.65 0.43 5.86
CA ILE A 95 6.07 1.78 5.75
C ILE A 95 6.35 2.58 7.02
N ALA A 96 6.01 2.03 8.19
CA ALA A 96 6.21 2.66 9.49
C ALA A 96 7.67 2.49 9.96
N GLY A 97 8.38 3.60 10.17
CA GLY A 97 9.77 3.62 10.61
C GLY A 97 10.71 4.06 9.50
N SER A 98 11.25 3.11 8.72
CA SER A 98 12.29 3.38 7.71
C SER A 98 11.82 4.21 6.52
N ASN A 99 10.51 4.38 6.33
CA ASN A 99 9.95 5.30 5.34
C ASN A 99 9.20 6.45 5.98
N VAL A 100 8.02 6.19 6.53
CA VAL A 100 7.14 7.20 7.14
C VAL A 100 7.30 7.11 8.66
N LEU A 101 7.52 8.26 9.30
CA LEU A 101 7.68 8.29 10.76
C LEU A 101 6.34 8.06 11.46
N VAL A 102 6.43 7.30 12.54
CA VAL A 102 5.32 7.08 13.47
C VAL A 102 5.78 7.52 14.83
N GLY A 103 4.92 8.28 15.50
CA GLY A 103 5.12 8.73 16.87
C GLY A 103 4.08 8.15 17.80
N ARG A 104 4.03 8.71 19.01
CA ARG A 104 3.06 8.38 20.05
C ARG A 104 1.77 9.19 19.82
N GLU A 105 0.99 9.39 20.88
CA GLU A 105 -0.30 10.08 20.81
C GLU A 105 -0.20 11.55 20.40
N GLY A 106 0.96 12.21 20.60
CA GLY A 106 1.19 13.58 20.17
C GLY A 106 1.43 13.77 18.66
N GLY A 107 1.35 12.70 17.86
CA GLY A 107 1.52 12.74 16.40
C GLY A 107 2.90 12.26 15.93
N GLN A 108 3.20 12.43 14.64
CA GLN A 108 4.41 11.85 14.04
C GLN A 108 5.74 12.34 14.66
N LEU A 109 5.76 13.57 15.17
CA LEU A 109 6.94 14.19 15.78
C LEU A 109 7.04 13.94 17.29
N ASP A 110 6.03 13.32 17.91
CA ASP A 110 6.13 12.78 19.27
C ASP A 110 6.85 11.43 19.21
N PHE A 111 8.18 11.49 19.09
CA PHE A 111 9.00 10.35 18.72
C PHE A 111 8.92 9.17 19.70
N LEU A 112 8.98 7.96 19.15
CA LEU A 112 9.16 6.74 19.93
C LEU A 112 10.55 6.70 20.58
N SER A 113 10.72 5.86 21.60
CA SER A 113 12.06 5.56 22.12
C SER A 113 12.91 4.84 21.06
N THR A 114 14.24 4.83 21.24
CA THR A 114 15.16 4.06 20.38
C THR A 114 14.74 2.59 20.26
N ALA A 115 14.34 1.97 21.38
CA ALA A 115 13.82 0.60 21.38
C ALA A 115 12.48 0.47 20.62
N GLY A 116 11.65 1.52 20.61
CA GLY A 116 10.42 1.57 19.81
C GLY A 116 10.72 1.60 18.31
N TYR A 117 11.62 2.48 17.88
CA TYR A 117 12.04 2.54 16.47
C TYR A 117 12.83 1.31 16.01
N GLN A 118 13.57 0.66 16.90
CA GLN A 118 14.24 -0.61 16.61
C GLN A 118 13.23 -1.71 16.24
N LYS A 119 12.04 -1.74 16.87
CA LYS A 119 10.95 -2.66 16.49
C LYS A 119 10.38 -2.34 15.11
N LEU A 120 10.50 -1.10 14.66
CA LEU A 120 10.11 -0.65 13.32
C LEU A 120 11.23 -0.80 12.28
N GLY A 121 12.38 -1.39 12.66
CA GLY A 121 13.49 -1.67 11.74
C GLY A 121 14.48 -0.53 11.56
N LEU A 122 14.44 0.51 12.38
CA LEU A 122 15.45 1.58 12.36
C LEU A 122 16.65 1.25 13.27
N PRO A 123 17.89 1.42 12.78
CA PRO A 123 19.08 1.41 13.62
C PRO A 123 19.03 2.46 14.73
N GLY A 124 19.65 2.18 15.88
CA GLY A 124 19.58 3.06 17.04
C GLY A 124 20.29 4.41 16.88
N ASP A 125 21.23 4.49 15.94
CA ASP A 125 21.98 5.67 15.53
C ASP A 125 21.33 6.43 14.36
N MET A 126 20.22 5.93 13.82
CA MET A 126 19.43 6.54 12.75
C MET A 126 18.00 6.85 13.19
N VAL A 127 17.77 7.16 14.47
CA VAL A 127 16.42 7.49 14.95
C VAL A 127 16.07 8.96 14.65
N PRO A 128 14.78 9.30 14.43
CA PRO A 128 14.34 10.64 14.02
C PRO A 128 14.72 11.81 14.94
N GLY A 129 15.03 11.53 16.22
CA GLY A 129 15.52 12.51 17.19
C GLY A 129 17.02 12.83 17.10
N LEU A 130 17.74 12.20 16.16
CA LEU A 130 19.16 12.42 15.91
C LEU A 130 19.36 13.12 14.56
N ASN A 131 20.58 13.62 14.38
CA ASN A 131 21.06 14.10 13.09
C ASN A 131 21.94 13.04 12.43
N ASP A 132 21.86 12.97 11.11
CA ASP A 132 22.77 12.18 10.29
C ASP A 132 24.20 12.69 10.47
N SER A 133 25.08 11.78 10.90
CA SER A 133 26.50 12.06 11.10
C SER A 133 27.24 12.47 9.83
N THR A 134 26.71 12.14 8.65
CA THR A 134 27.30 12.45 7.35
C THR A 134 26.85 13.82 6.84
N THR A 135 25.54 14.09 6.86
CA THR A 135 24.97 15.33 6.30
C THR A 135 24.77 16.44 7.34
N GLY A 136 24.77 16.11 8.63
CA GLY A 136 24.45 17.02 9.73
C GLY A 136 22.97 17.39 9.84
N LEU A 137 22.11 16.82 8.98
CA LEU A 137 20.68 17.11 8.92
C LEU A 137 19.87 16.13 9.80
N PRO A 138 18.68 16.52 10.29
CA PRO A 138 17.83 15.63 11.06
C PRO A 138 17.40 14.39 10.26
N TYR A 139 17.32 13.23 10.94
CA TYR A 139 16.70 12.04 10.34
C TYR A 139 15.19 12.18 10.16
N ALA A 140 14.55 13.15 10.80
CA ALA A 140 13.17 13.52 10.55
C ALA A 140 13.08 14.58 9.45
N ASN A 141 12.30 14.31 8.41
CA ASN A 141 12.05 15.25 7.32
C ASN A 141 10.53 15.45 7.12
N THR A 142 10.09 16.69 6.94
CA THR A 142 8.66 17.06 6.80
C THR A 142 8.35 17.81 5.51
N ASP A 143 9.24 17.73 4.51
CA ASP A 143 9.16 18.53 3.27
C ASP A 143 7.87 18.30 2.46
N PHE A 144 7.19 17.17 2.66
CA PHE A 144 5.96 16.78 1.94
C PHE A 144 4.70 16.87 2.81
N GLY A 145 4.76 17.57 3.94
CA GLY A 145 3.67 17.65 4.92
C GLY A 145 3.43 16.36 5.72
N LEU A 146 3.92 15.22 5.22
CA LEU A 146 4.04 13.95 5.94
C LEU A 146 5.48 13.80 6.44
N ALA A 147 5.66 13.38 7.70
CA ALA A 147 6.98 13.14 8.25
C ALA A 147 7.58 11.83 7.70
N PHE A 148 8.68 11.94 6.97
CA PHE A 148 9.50 10.83 6.46
C PHE A 148 10.79 10.70 7.26
N HIS A 149 11.31 9.48 7.29
CA HIS A 149 12.72 9.26 7.60
C HIS A 149 13.57 9.85 6.46
N ALA A 150 14.68 10.52 6.78
CA ALA A 150 15.53 11.17 5.79
C ALA A 150 16.06 10.18 4.74
N ASP A 151 16.29 8.92 5.14
CA ASP A 151 16.70 7.83 4.25
C ASP A 151 15.51 7.01 3.67
N SER A 152 14.30 7.59 3.61
CA SER A 152 13.13 6.93 3.04
C SER A 152 13.29 6.64 1.55
N ALA A 153 13.10 5.37 1.16
CA ALA A 153 13.02 4.96 -0.23
C ALA A 153 11.78 5.53 -0.95
N PHE A 154 10.66 5.66 -0.24
CA PHE A 154 9.44 6.30 -0.75
C PHE A 154 9.71 7.77 -1.06
N LYS A 155 10.32 8.51 -0.13
CA LYS A 155 10.69 9.91 -0.35
C LYS A 155 11.57 10.07 -1.57
N ARG A 156 12.66 9.30 -1.66
CA ARG A 156 13.56 9.31 -2.83
C ARG A 156 12.84 9.01 -4.15
N GLY A 157 11.95 8.01 -4.14
CA GLY A 157 11.18 7.64 -5.32
C GLY A 157 10.25 8.75 -5.79
N MET A 158 9.59 9.43 -4.85
CA MET A 158 8.76 10.59 -5.13
C MET A 158 9.60 11.76 -5.65
N GLU A 159 10.69 12.13 -4.98
CA GLU A 159 11.59 13.21 -5.43
C GLU A 159 12.11 12.99 -6.86
N ARG A 160 12.48 11.75 -7.18
CA ARG A 160 12.94 11.37 -8.53
C ARG A 160 11.84 11.52 -9.59
N SER A 161 10.58 11.34 -9.20
CA SER A 161 9.43 11.36 -10.12
C SER A 161 8.78 12.74 -10.23
N MET A 162 9.02 13.62 -9.25
CA MET A 162 8.36 14.91 -9.15
C MET A 162 9.15 16.02 -9.87
N SER A 163 8.41 17.02 -10.36
CA SER A 163 9.03 18.27 -10.81
C SER A 163 9.55 19.08 -9.61
N PRO A 164 10.60 19.90 -9.78
CA PRO A 164 11.12 20.76 -8.72
C PRO A 164 10.03 21.65 -8.11
N GLY A 165 10.07 21.84 -6.79
CA GLY A 165 9.13 22.69 -6.05
C GLY A 165 7.75 22.07 -5.77
N ARG A 166 7.44 20.88 -6.28
CA ARG A 166 6.13 20.23 -6.02
C ARG A 166 5.94 19.80 -4.57
N GLY A 167 7.02 19.52 -3.85
CA GLY A 167 6.98 19.05 -2.45
C GLY A 167 6.22 20.00 -1.52
N ALA A 168 6.34 21.31 -1.73
CA ALA A 168 5.63 22.33 -0.95
C ALA A 168 4.09 22.31 -1.14
N ASN A 169 3.60 21.64 -2.19
CA ASN A 169 2.18 21.46 -2.48
C ASN A 169 1.67 20.07 -2.09
N LEU A 170 2.49 19.28 -1.38
CA LEU A 170 2.10 17.99 -0.87
C LEU A 170 1.71 18.10 0.61
N ASN A 171 0.75 17.27 0.98
CA ASN A 171 0.43 16.99 2.36
C ASN A 171 0.13 15.48 2.46
N GLY A 172 0.21 14.92 3.66
CA GLY A 172 -0.13 13.53 3.87
C GLY A 172 -0.37 13.21 5.33
N ALA A 173 -0.91 12.02 5.55
CA ALA A 173 -1.09 11.45 6.87
C ALA A 173 -0.64 9.99 6.85
N ILE A 174 -0.19 9.51 8.00
CA ILE A 174 -0.08 8.08 8.25
C ILE A 174 -1.26 7.65 9.11
N ILE A 175 -1.91 6.56 8.71
CA ILE A 175 -3.02 5.99 9.47
C ILE A 175 -2.55 4.61 9.94
N PRO A 176 -2.20 4.46 11.23
CA PRO A 176 -1.88 3.17 11.79
C PRO A 176 -3.14 2.29 11.76
N ALA A 177 -3.14 1.27 10.92
CA ALA A 177 -4.18 0.25 10.92
C ALA A 177 -3.71 -0.94 11.75
N ARG A 178 -4.63 -1.54 12.51
CA ARG A 178 -4.39 -2.86 13.07
C ARG A 178 -4.45 -3.83 11.89
N SER A 179 -3.31 -4.42 11.53
CA SER A 179 -3.33 -5.62 10.70
C SER A 179 -4.03 -6.68 11.53
N ASP A 180 -5.26 -7.03 11.17
CA ASP A 180 -5.83 -8.29 11.64
C ASP A 180 -4.88 -9.36 11.12
N ASN A 181 -4.05 -9.86 12.04
CA ASN A 181 -3.20 -11.00 11.72
C ASN A 181 -4.14 -12.10 11.25
N ASP A 182 -3.79 -12.75 10.14
CA ASP A 182 -4.50 -13.89 9.55
C ASP A 182 -4.44 -15.10 10.50
N THR A 183 -5.09 -14.96 11.66
CA THR A 183 -5.28 -15.96 12.72
C THR A 183 -6.76 -16.08 13.08
N GLY A 184 -7.63 -15.30 12.42
CA GLY A 184 -9.08 -15.42 12.52
C GLY A 184 -9.59 -16.51 11.58
N ASN A 185 -9.39 -17.78 11.96
CA ASN A 185 -9.92 -18.99 11.32
C ASN A 185 -9.63 -19.15 9.81
N ASN A 186 -8.52 -19.81 9.49
CA ASN A 186 -8.47 -20.74 8.35
C ASN A 186 -9.04 -22.10 8.78
#